data_AF-A0A7V4ARP8-F1
#
_entry.id   AF-A0A7V4ARP8-F1
#
_cell.length_a   1.000
_cell.length_b   1.000
_cell.length_c   1.000
_cell.angle_alpha   90.00
_cell.angle_beta   90.00
_cell.angle_gamma   90.00
#
_symmetry.space_group_name_H-M   'P 1'
#
loop_
_entity.id
_entity.type
_entity.pdbx_description
1 polymer ?
#
loop_
_entity_poly.entity_id
_entity_poly.type
_entity_poly.pdbx_seq_one_letter_code
_entity_poly.pdbx_strand_id
1 'polypeptide(L)'
;MIDLTAPLSREEAVEMADALARRVVGMGLSAPAILMLEMHRPLSRLAGQALVAATPVLGPALGAGGVQKLARLLYHPGGIELMIDRIEELRDAQKEASR
;
A
#
# COMPACT_ATOMS: atom_id res chain seq x y z
N MET A 1 -21.99 5.52 2.43
CA MET A 1 -21.04 5.25 1.33
C MET A 1 -19.73 5.91 1.73
N ILE A 2 -18.67 5.14 2.00
CA ILE A 2 -17.38 5.69 2.43
C ILE A 2 -16.63 6.17 1.19
N ASP A 3 -16.15 7.41 1.23
CA ASP A 3 -15.41 8.01 0.12
C ASP A 3 -13.96 7.47 0.10
N LEU A 4 -13.64 6.66 -0.91
CA LEU A 4 -12.32 6.08 -1.13
C LEU A 4 -11.31 7.10 -1.70
N THR A 5 -11.79 8.27 -2.09
CA THR A 5 -11.01 9.36 -2.68
C THR A 5 -10.79 10.52 -1.71
N ALA A 6 -11.39 10.44 -0.51
CA ALA A 6 -11.20 11.43 0.54
C ALA A 6 -9.70 11.61 0.81
N PRO A 7 -9.16 12.84 0.66
CA PRO A 7 -7.73 13.09 0.77
C PRO A 7 -7.23 12.68 2.16
N LEU A 8 -6.05 12.09 2.19
CA LEU A 8 -5.31 11.85 3.42
C LEU A 8 -4.44 13.05 3.70
N SER A 9 -4.29 13.40 4.98
CA SER A 9 -3.14 14.18 5.42
C SER A 9 -1.85 13.39 5.21
N ARG A 10 -0.71 14.09 5.19
CA ARG A 10 0.60 13.45 5.05
C ARG A 10 0.85 12.47 6.21
N GLU A 11 0.50 12.86 7.42
CA GLU A 11 0.65 12.04 8.63
C GLU A 11 -0.18 10.76 8.53
N GLU A 12 -1.46 10.87 8.14
CA GLU A 12 -2.32 9.69 7.95
C GLU A 12 -1.79 8.76 6.84
N ALA A 13 -1.25 9.32 5.75
CA ALA A 13 -0.66 8.53 4.68
C ALA A 13 0.58 7.74 5.18
N VAL A 14 1.45 8.37 5.97
CA VAL A 14 2.63 7.74 6.57
C VAL A 14 2.23 6.62 7.54
N GLU A 15 1.31 6.89 8.46
CA GLU A 15 0.84 5.87 9.41
C GLU A 15 0.21 4.67 8.69
N MET A 16 -0.55 4.93 7.63
CA MET A 16 -1.20 3.89 6.86
C MET A 16 -0.21 3.08 6.03
N ALA A 17 0.80 3.73 5.43
CA ALA A 17 1.89 3.06 4.72
C ALA A 17 2.69 2.17 5.68
N ASP A 18 3.03 2.65 6.87
CA ASP A 18 3.75 1.86 7.88
C ASP A 18 2.96 0.61 8.28
N ALA A 19 1.66 0.77 8.58
CA ALA A 19 0.80 -0.35 8.96
C ALA A 19 0.67 -1.41 7.85
N LEU A 20 0.53 -0.99 6.59
CA LEU A 20 0.43 -1.90 5.45
C LEU A 20 1.78 -2.56 5.13
N ALA A 21 2.87 -1.80 5.11
CA ALA A 21 4.21 -2.30 4.85
C ALA A 21 4.64 -3.35 5.88
N ARG A 22 4.35 -3.16 7.17
CA ARG A 22 4.57 -4.18 8.22
C ARG A 22 3.87 -5.49 7.91
N ARG A 23 2.62 -5.45 7.42
CA ARG A 23 1.88 -6.67 7.03
C ARG A 23 2.54 -7.34 5.83
N VAL A 24 2.90 -6.57 4.80
CA VAL A 24 3.57 -7.10 3.60
C VAL A 24 4.89 -7.78 3.94
N VAL A 25 5.75 -7.10 4.73
CA VAL A 25 7.04 -7.63 5.17
C VAL A 25 6.85 -8.85 6.06
N GLY A 26 5.92 -8.79 7.02
CA GLY A 26 5.60 -9.92 7.91
C GLY A 26 5.07 -11.16 7.18
N MET A 27 4.43 -10.98 6.01
CA MET A 27 3.99 -12.08 5.14
C MET A 27 5.10 -12.58 4.18
N GLY A 28 6.29 -11.96 4.17
CA GLY A 28 7.35 -12.28 3.21
C GLY A 28 7.03 -11.85 1.77
N LEU A 29 6.09 -10.92 1.58
CA LEU A 29 5.58 -10.49 0.27
C LEU A 29 6.25 -9.20 -0.26
N SER A 30 7.38 -8.78 0.31
CA SER A 30 8.02 -7.50 -0.04
C SER A 30 8.34 -7.37 -1.54
N ALA A 31 9.01 -8.37 -2.13
CA ALA A 31 9.39 -8.34 -3.54
C ALA A 31 8.18 -8.31 -4.51
N PRO A 32 7.18 -9.21 -4.41
CA PRO A 32 6.01 -9.14 -5.29
C PRO A 32 5.17 -7.89 -5.06
N ALA A 33 5.09 -7.37 -3.83
CA ALA A 33 4.38 -6.12 -3.55
C ALA A 33 5.04 -4.90 -4.22
N ILE A 34 6.36 -4.77 -4.12
CA ILE A 34 7.12 -3.69 -4.78
C ILE A 34 6.93 -3.76 -6.30
N LEU A 35 7.08 -4.95 -6.89
CA LEU A 35 6.88 -5.13 -8.34
C LEU A 35 5.47 -4.71 -8.77
N MET A 36 4.44 -5.13 -8.03
CA MET A 36 3.05 -4.75 -8.31
C MET A 36 2.87 -3.23 -8.23
N LEU A 37 3.41 -2.60 -7.18
CA LEU A 37 3.31 -1.15 -6.98
C LEU A 37 4.02 -0.36 -8.08
N GLU A 38 5.23 -0.79 -8.48
CA GLU A 38 5.98 -0.19 -9.58
C GLU A 38 5.23 -0.26 -10.92
N MET A 39 4.66 -1.42 -11.24
CA MET A 39 3.88 -1.61 -12.47
C MET A 39 2.64 -0.70 -12.53
N HIS A 40 2.08 -0.34 -11.37
CA HIS A 40 0.88 0.49 -11.26
C HIS A 40 1.16 1.95 -10.89
N ARG A 41 2.43 2.31 -10.69
CA ARG A 41 2.90 3.68 -10.44
C ARG A 41 2.32 4.72 -11.44
N PRO A 42 2.33 4.50 -12.77
CA PRO A 42 1.73 5.44 -13.73
C PRO A 42 0.20 5.51 -13.64
N LEU A 43 -0.45 4.46 -13.14
CA LEU A 43 -1.91 4.36 -13.02
C LEU A 43 -2.45 5.08 -11.79
N SER A 44 -1.63 5.42 -10.79
CA SER A 44 -2.06 6.22 -9.61
C SER A 44 -2.81 7.50 -10.01
N ARG A 45 -2.37 8.16 -11.09
CA ARG A 45 -3.02 9.36 -11.63
C ARG A 45 -4.34 9.08 -12.34
N LEU A 46 -4.63 7.83 -12.69
CA LEU A 46 -5.82 7.36 -13.41
C LEU A 46 -6.71 6.44 -12.56
N ALA A 47 -6.36 6.25 -11.29
CA ALA A 47 -6.70 5.03 -10.56
C ALA A 47 -8.18 4.89 -10.18
N GLY A 48 -9.04 5.92 -10.37
CA GLY A 48 -10.33 6.11 -9.68
C GLY A 48 -11.25 4.88 -9.63
N GLN A 49 -11.16 4.00 -10.63
CA GLN A 49 -11.93 2.75 -10.72
C GLN A 49 -11.07 1.47 -10.62
N ALA A 50 -9.76 1.55 -10.83
CA ALA A 50 -8.87 0.39 -10.91
C ALA A 50 -8.78 -0.36 -9.57
N LEU A 51 -8.81 0.36 -8.46
CA LEU A 51 -8.64 -0.27 -7.16
C LEU A 51 -9.89 -0.94 -6.60
N VAL A 52 -11.07 -0.41 -6.95
CA VAL A 52 -12.35 -1.08 -6.66
C VAL A 52 -12.35 -2.45 -7.32
N ALA A 53 -11.87 -2.55 -8.57
CA ALA A 53 -11.74 -3.81 -9.29
C ALA A 53 -10.74 -4.79 -8.65
N ALA A 54 -9.71 -4.31 -7.94
CA ALA A 54 -8.72 -5.14 -7.26
C ALA A 54 -9.20 -5.70 -5.90
N THR A 55 -10.34 -5.21 -5.38
CA THR A 55 -10.90 -5.61 -4.08
C THR A 55 -11.09 -7.13 -3.89
N PRO A 56 -11.57 -7.92 -4.86
CA PRO A 56 -11.74 -9.36 -4.69
C PRO A 56 -10.42 -10.12 -4.48
N VAL A 57 -9.32 -9.58 -5.02
CA VAL A 57 -7.98 -10.19 -4.91
C VAL A 57 -7.31 -9.80 -3.60
N LEU A 58 -7.43 -8.52 -3.20
CA LEU A 58 -6.79 -7.97 -2.01
C LEU A 58 -7.59 -8.22 -0.73
N GLY A 59 -8.90 -8.43 -0.85
CA GLY A 59 -9.84 -8.64 0.25
C GLY A 59 -9.47 -9.81 1.18
N PRO A 60 -9.15 -11.01 0.67
CA PRO A 60 -8.75 -12.13 1.50
C PRO A 60 -7.48 -11.86 2.34
N ALA A 61 -6.53 -11.07 1.83
CA ALA A 61 -5.26 -10.78 2.51
C ALA A 61 -5.35 -9.57 3.48
N LEU A 62 -6.15 -8.56 3.16
CA LEU A 62 -6.19 -7.28 3.88
C LEU A 62 -7.50 -7.03 4.64
N GLY A 63 -8.55 -7.79 4.34
CA GLY A 63 -9.92 -7.52 4.79
C GLY A 63 -10.52 -6.27 4.15
N ALA A 64 -11.85 -6.11 4.24
CA ALA A 64 -12.55 -4.98 3.63
C ALA A 64 -12.02 -3.61 4.08
N GLY A 65 -11.70 -3.45 5.37
CA GLY A 65 -11.10 -2.22 5.91
C GLY A 65 -9.66 -1.98 5.45
N GLY A 66 -8.87 -3.03 5.25
CA GLY A 66 -7.49 -2.92 4.75
C GLY A 66 -7.44 -2.55 3.27
N VAL A 67 -8.37 -3.06 2.45
CA VAL A 67 -8.50 -2.66 1.04
C VAL A 67 -8.88 -1.18 0.92
N GLN A 68 -9.79 -0.69 1.77
CA GLN A 68 -10.17 0.73 1.79
C GLN A 68 -8.98 1.63 2.16
N LYS A 69 -8.21 1.22 3.17
CA LYS A 69 -6.99 1.91 3.61
C LYS A 69 -5.94 1.97 2.50
N LEU A 70 -5.66 0.83 1.88
CA LEU A 70 -4.77 0.74 0.74
C LEU A 70 -5.27 1.62 -0.42
N ALA A 71 -6.57 1.70 -0.64
CA ALA A 71 -7.13 2.55 -1.67
C ALA A 71 -6.84 4.02 -1.49
N ARG A 72 -7.19 4.55 -0.32
CA ARG A 72 -6.95 5.95 0.00
C ARG A 72 -5.47 6.29 -0.10
N LEU A 73 -4.59 5.37 0.31
CA LEU A 73 -3.15 5.56 0.19
C LEU A 73 -2.70 5.61 -1.28
N LEU A 74 -3.15 4.68 -2.12
CA LEU A 74 -2.76 4.64 -3.54
C LEU A 74 -3.32 5.80 -4.37
N TYR A 75 -4.41 6.42 -3.93
CA TYR A 75 -4.95 7.67 -4.49
C TYR A 75 -4.25 8.93 -4.01
N HIS A 76 -3.56 8.86 -2.86
CA HIS A 76 -2.84 10.01 -2.35
C HIS A 76 -1.64 10.32 -3.26
N PRO A 77 -1.38 11.59 -3.59
CA PRO A 77 -0.19 11.97 -4.36
C PRO A 77 1.09 11.45 -3.70
N GLY A 78 1.87 10.63 -4.41
CA GLY A 78 3.09 10.03 -3.86
C GLY A 78 2.86 8.85 -2.90
N GLY A 79 1.62 8.35 -2.77
CA GLY A 79 1.31 7.25 -1.87
C GLY A 79 1.87 5.89 -2.30
N ILE A 80 2.03 5.68 -3.62
CA ILE A 80 2.73 4.49 -4.15
C ILE A 80 4.21 4.54 -3.76
N GLU A 81 4.87 5.66 -4.02
CA GLU A 81 6.27 5.92 -3.63
C GLU A 81 6.45 5.64 -2.14
N LEU A 82 5.61 6.26 -1.30
CA LEU A 82 5.65 6.09 0.14
C LEU A 82 5.50 4.63 0.58
N MET A 83 4.64 3.85 -0.08
CA MET A 83 4.49 2.44 0.25
C MET A 83 5.71 1.61 -0.16
N ILE A 84 6.27 1.86 -1.34
CA ILE A 84 7.48 1.18 -1.82
C ILE A 84 8.62 1.45 -0.85
N ASP A 85 8.91 2.73 -0.57
CA ASP A 85 9.98 3.15 0.34
C ASP A 85 9.82 2.46 1.70
N ARG A 86 8.58 2.45 2.23
CA ARG A 86 8.34 1.86 3.55
C ARG A 86 8.46 0.34 3.59
N ILE A 87 8.09 -0.37 2.52
CA ILE A 87 8.35 -1.82 2.42
C ILE A 87 9.86 -2.06 2.41
N GLU A 88 10.63 -1.28 1.65
CA GLU A 88 12.06 -1.46 1.51
C GLU A 88 12.79 -1.22 2.83
N GLU A 89 12.51 -0.11 3.50
CA GLU A 89 13.07 0.23 4.82
C GLU A 89 12.83 -0.88 5.84
N LEU A 90 11.58 -1.36 5.96
CA LEU A 90 11.22 -2.40 6.94
C LEU A 90 11.82 -3.77 6.58
N ARG A 91 11.85 -4.12 5.29
CA ARG A 91 12.47 -5.36 4.80
C ARG A 91 13.96 -5.38 5.13
N ASP A 92 14.65 -4.28 4.89
CA ASP A 92 16.10 -4.20 5.07
C ASP A 92 16.47 -4.16 6.55
N ALA A 93 15.69 -3.44 7.38
CA ALA A 93 15.81 -3.52 8.83
C ALA A 93 15.58 -4.95 9.38
N GLN A 94 14.60 -5.69 8.85
CA GLN A 94 14.36 -7.08 9.24
C GLN A 94 15.54 -7.99 8.87
N LYS A 95 16.11 -7.82 7.67
CA LYS A 95 17.30 -8.57 7.24
C LYS A 95 18.52 -8.28 8.11
N GLU A 96 18.74 -7.02 8.49
CA GLU A 96 19.82 -6.62 9.38
C GLU A 96 19.67 -7.23 10.78
N ALA A 97 18.47 -7.19 11.35
CA ALA A 97 18.19 -7.80 12.66
C ALA A 97 18.32 -9.34 12.67
N SER A 98 18.32 -9.98 11.50
CA SER A 98 18.43 -11.44 11.36
C SER A 98 19.86 -11.91 11.04
N ARG A 99 20.83 -10.99 10.93
CA ARG A 99 22.26 -11.28 10.71
C ARG A 99 23.04 -11.25 12.02
#